data_AF-A0A8T4A9W5-F1
#
_entry.id   AF-A0A8T4A9W5-F1
#
_cell.length_a   1.000
_cell.length_b   1.000
_cell.length_c   1.000
_cell.angle_alpha   90.00
_cell.angle_beta   90.00
_cell.angle_gamma   90.00
#
_symmetry.space_group_name_H-M   'P 1'
#
loop_
_entity.id
_entity.type
_entity.pdbx_description
1 polymer ?
#
loop_
_entity_poly.entity_id
_entity_poly.type
_entity_poly.pdbx_seq_one_letter_code
_entity_poly.pdbx_strand_id
1 'polypeptide(L)'
;MPKRITISIAGLRFELFSAKGVFSKRELDPGSRVLIESAVATPGAHVLDLGCGYGVVGISIKKQHPSVNLSLSDVNERALQLTRMNLELHRMKARIIHSDGFSNIDERFDVILLNPPQSAGKDVCLRLIEESFSHARPGGSLQLVARPSKGGRTLADKMKDVFGNVKVIGRGGGFSVYLSVK
;
A
#
# COMPACT_ATOMS: atom_id res chain seq x y z
N MET A 1 18.62 -8.30 -13.29
CA MET A 1 19.38 -7.91 -12.07
C MET A 1 18.66 -6.75 -11.39
N PRO A 2 18.44 -6.83 -10.06
CA PRO A 2 17.95 -5.72 -9.25
C PRO A 2 18.89 -4.50 -9.34
N LYS A 3 18.33 -3.30 -9.26
CA LYS A 3 19.06 -2.03 -9.20
C LYS A 3 18.66 -1.28 -7.94
N ARG A 4 19.61 -0.58 -7.33
CA ARG A 4 19.31 0.33 -6.22
C ARG A 4 18.72 1.63 -6.76
N ILE A 5 17.69 2.11 -6.07
CA ILE A 5 17.09 3.42 -6.26
C ILE A 5 17.10 4.14 -4.92
N THR A 6 17.34 5.45 -4.94
CA THR A 6 17.23 6.29 -3.73
C THR A 6 15.79 6.78 -3.59
N ILE A 7 15.22 6.57 -2.42
CA ILE A 7 13.93 7.10 -2.01
C ILE A 7 14.17 8.28 -1.07
N SER A 8 13.60 9.43 -1.42
CA SER A 8 13.56 10.63 -0.58
C SER A 8 12.11 11.05 -0.36
N ILE A 9 11.60 10.85 0.85
CA ILE A 9 10.19 11.07 1.21
C ILE A 9 10.03 11.32 2.70
N ALA A 10 9.13 12.25 3.10
CA ALA A 10 8.83 12.57 4.50
C ALA A 10 10.09 12.82 5.37
N GLY A 11 11.10 13.51 4.83
CA GLY A 11 12.38 13.77 5.51
C GLY A 11 13.32 12.56 5.62
N LEU A 12 12.89 11.38 5.17
CA LEU A 12 13.70 10.16 5.11
C LEU A 12 14.42 10.07 3.77
N ARG A 13 15.67 9.58 3.80
CA ARG A 13 16.43 9.19 2.62
C ARG A 13 17.01 7.81 2.80
N PHE A 14 16.66 6.87 1.91
CA PHE A 14 17.11 5.48 1.99
C PHE A 14 17.11 4.80 0.63
N GLU A 15 17.79 3.66 0.51
CA GLU A 15 17.85 2.90 -0.74
C GLU A 15 16.89 1.72 -0.76
N LEU A 16 16.39 1.36 -1.94
CA LEU A 16 15.67 0.10 -2.17
C LEU A 16 16.17 -0.55 -3.47
N PHE A 17 16.18 -1.86 -3.52
CA PHE A 17 16.25 -2.66 -4.73
C PHE A 17 14.91 -2.64 -5.48
N SER A 18 14.96 -2.36 -6.78
CA SER A 18 13.86 -2.47 -7.75
C SER A 18 14.33 -3.26 -8.99
N ALA A 19 13.43 -3.79 -9.81
CA ALA A 19 13.80 -4.54 -11.02
C ALA A 19 12.80 -4.34 -12.18
N LYS A 20 13.25 -4.70 -13.40
CA LYS A 20 12.36 -4.79 -14.57
C LYS A 20 11.29 -5.86 -14.31
N GLY A 21 10.02 -5.49 -14.47
CA GLY A 21 8.87 -6.41 -14.33
C GLY A 21 8.15 -6.28 -12.98
N VAL A 22 8.60 -5.38 -12.10
CA VAL A 22 7.88 -4.94 -10.90
C VAL A 22 7.46 -3.47 -11.09
N PHE A 23 6.37 -3.06 -10.43
CA PHE A 23 5.84 -1.69 -10.51
C PHE A 23 6.93 -0.66 -10.11
N SER A 24 6.98 0.46 -10.82
CA SER A 24 7.99 1.54 -10.71
C SER A 24 9.48 1.12 -10.73
N LYS A 25 10.02 0.99 -11.95
CA LYS A 25 11.34 0.39 -12.24
C LYS A 25 12.56 1.30 -11.96
N ARG A 26 12.37 2.61 -11.75
CA ARG A 26 13.47 3.60 -11.75
C ARG A 26 13.34 4.70 -10.70
N GLU A 27 12.12 5.09 -10.37
CA GLU A 27 11.83 6.18 -9.45
C GLU A 27 10.63 5.80 -8.58
N LEU A 28 10.38 6.54 -7.51
CA LEU A 28 9.17 6.37 -6.71
C LEU A 28 7.94 6.73 -7.54
N ASP A 29 6.98 5.82 -7.65
CA ASP A 29 5.70 6.11 -8.29
C ASP A 29 5.02 7.32 -7.58
N PRO A 30 4.57 8.35 -8.32
CA PRO A 30 4.00 9.53 -7.70
C PRO A 30 2.75 9.24 -6.86
N GLY A 31 1.95 8.24 -7.20
CA GLY A 31 0.81 7.81 -6.37
C GLY A 31 1.28 7.27 -5.02
N SER A 32 2.26 6.36 -5.06
CA SER A 32 2.89 5.80 -3.87
C SER A 32 3.51 6.89 -2.99
N ARG A 33 4.12 7.93 -3.57
CA ARG A 33 4.60 9.11 -2.82
C ARG A 33 3.48 9.78 -2.03
N VAL A 34 2.38 10.14 -2.69
CA VAL A 34 1.27 10.83 -2.02
C VAL A 34 0.65 9.92 -0.96
N LEU A 35 0.54 8.62 -1.21
CA LEU A 35 0.08 7.65 -0.21
C LEU A 35 0.98 7.65 1.03
N ILE A 36 2.29 7.53 0.87
CA ILE A 36 3.25 7.51 1.98
C ILE A 36 3.23 8.83 2.77
N GLU A 37 3.12 9.97 2.09
CA GLU A 37 3.10 11.30 2.73
C GLU A 37 1.78 11.60 3.46
N SER A 38 0.69 10.94 3.09
CA SER A 38 -0.65 11.21 3.65
C SER A 38 -1.16 10.12 4.58
N ALA A 39 -0.53 8.94 4.57
CA ALA A 39 -1.00 7.78 5.29
C ALA A 39 -1.01 8.03 6.80
N VAL A 40 -2.06 7.55 7.47
CA VAL A 40 -2.22 7.66 8.91
C VAL A 40 -2.03 6.27 9.52
N ALA A 41 -1.04 6.12 10.38
CA ALA A 41 -0.84 4.91 11.19
C ALA A 41 -0.54 5.30 12.63
N THR A 42 -1.16 4.61 13.58
CA THR A 42 -0.88 4.79 15.00
C THR A 42 0.28 3.90 15.44
N PRO A 43 1.05 4.30 16.46
CA PRO A 43 2.07 3.43 17.06
C PRO A 43 1.48 2.07 17.46
N GLY A 44 2.16 0.98 17.12
CA GLY A 44 1.72 -0.39 17.42
C GLY A 44 0.65 -0.97 16.50
N ALA A 45 0.09 -0.20 15.57
CA ALA A 45 -0.93 -0.66 14.62
C ALA A 45 -0.45 -1.85 13.78
N HIS A 46 -1.35 -2.78 13.49
CA HIS A 46 -1.18 -3.80 12.45
C HIS A 46 -1.48 -3.18 11.10
N VAL A 47 -0.45 -3.10 10.25
CA VAL A 47 -0.50 -2.45 8.93
C VAL A 47 -0.31 -3.49 7.84
N LEU A 48 -1.20 -3.50 6.86
CA LEU A 48 -1.06 -4.26 5.62
C LEU A 48 -0.72 -3.32 4.46
N ASP A 49 0.37 -3.60 3.75
CA ASP A 49 0.65 -3.07 2.40
C ASP A 49 0.16 -4.09 1.37
N LEU A 50 -0.99 -3.82 0.75
CA LEU A 50 -1.69 -4.72 -0.17
C LEU A 50 -1.27 -4.45 -1.63
N GLY A 51 -0.70 -5.45 -2.29
CA GLY A 51 -0.06 -5.27 -3.60
C GLY A 51 1.25 -4.47 -3.47
N CYS A 52 2.12 -4.90 -2.54
CA CYS A 52 3.26 -4.11 -2.05
C CYS A 52 4.34 -3.84 -3.11
N GLY A 53 4.36 -4.59 -4.22
CA GLY A 53 5.43 -4.52 -5.20
C GLY A 53 6.77 -4.86 -4.56
N TYR A 54 7.74 -3.95 -4.67
CA TYR A 54 9.05 -4.08 -4.01
C TYR A 54 9.08 -3.53 -2.56
N GLY A 55 7.90 -3.27 -1.98
CA GLY A 55 7.72 -2.95 -0.56
C GLY A 55 7.86 -1.48 -0.19
N VAL A 56 7.84 -0.56 -1.16
CA VAL A 56 8.17 0.85 -0.91
C VAL A 56 7.21 1.55 0.03
N VAL A 57 5.92 1.27 -0.06
CA VAL A 57 4.90 1.90 0.80
C VAL A 57 5.08 1.38 2.23
N GLY A 58 4.98 0.07 2.44
CA GLY A 58 5.11 -0.55 3.76
C GLY A 58 6.43 -0.24 4.46
N ILE A 59 7.56 -0.33 3.75
CA ILE A 59 8.89 -0.02 4.34
C ILE A 59 8.98 1.46 4.73
N SER A 60 8.43 2.37 3.92
CA SER A 60 8.41 3.80 4.28
C SER A 60 7.57 4.05 5.53
N ILE A 61 6.41 3.41 5.65
CA ILE A 61 5.55 3.54 6.83
C ILE A 61 6.23 2.97 8.08
N LYS A 62 6.88 1.80 7.98
CA LYS A 62 7.62 1.23 9.11
C LYS A 62 8.86 2.04 9.50
N LYS A 63 9.49 2.76 8.57
CA LYS A 63 10.56 3.73 8.89
C LYS A 63 10.01 4.97 9.62
N GLN A 64 8.85 5.49 9.22
CA GLN A 64 8.19 6.62 9.88
C GLN A 64 7.62 6.24 11.26
N HIS A 65 7.13 5.00 11.39
CA HIS A 65 6.52 4.48 12.61
C HIS A 65 7.16 3.14 13.00
N PRO A 66 8.33 3.14 13.68
CA PRO A 66 9.07 1.91 13.96
C PRO A 66 8.30 0.85 14.75
N SER A 67 7.27 1.23 15.50
CA SER A 67 6.45 0.32 16.33
C SER A 67 5.33 -0.42 15.58
N VAL A 68 5.02 -0.08 14.32
CA VAL A 68 3.92 -0.75 13.59
C VAL A 68 4.23 -2.22 13.28
N ASN A 69 3.24 -3.08 13.35
CA ASN A 69 3.35 -4.49 12.96
C ASN A 69 3.06 -4.62 11.46
N LEU A 70 4.12 -4.64 10.63
CA LEU A 70 3.99 -4.59 9.18
C LEU A 70 3.80 -5.98 8.56
N SER A 71 2.78 -6.09 7.71
CA SER A 71 2.60 -7.17 6.72
C SER A 71 2.63 -6.58 5.32
N LEU A 72 3.28 -7.28 4.39
CA LEU A 72 3.31 -6.93 2.96
C LEU A 72 2.81 -8.12 2.15
N SER A 73 1.93 -7.87 1.19
CA SER A 73 1.37 -8.92 0.34
C SER A 73 1.42 -8.55 -1.13
N ASP A 74 1.67 -9.53 -1.98
CA ASP A 74 1.64 -9.37 -3.44
C ASP A 74 1.38 -10.74 -4.10
N VAL A 75 0.78 -10.74 -5.28
CA VAL A 75 0.58 -11.95 -6.09
C VAL A 75 1.85 -12.32 -6.86
N ASN A 76 2.76 -11.36 -7.05
CA ASN A 76 3.99 -11.53 -7.82
C ASN A 76 5.16 -11.93 -6.90
N GLU A 77 5.53 -13.21 -6.96
CA GLU A 77 6.69 -13.80 -6.26
C GLU A 77 7.99 -12.97 -6.45
N ARG A 78 8.23 -12.43 -7.65
CA ARG A 78 9.43 -11.62 -7.93
C ARG A 78 9.39 -10.29 -7.18
N ALA A 79 8.21 -9.71 -7.01
CA ALA A 79 8.02 -8.51 -6.21
C ALA A 79 8.33 -8.81 -4.74
N LEU A 80 7.83 -9.93 -4.22
CA LEU A 80 8.12 -10.39 -2.86
C LEU A 80 9.60 -10.71 -2.62
N GLN A 81 10.31 -11.24 -3.62
CA GLN A 81 11.77 -11.40 -3.54
C GLN A 81 12.49 -10.06 -3.36
N LEU A 82 12.11 -9.01 -4.10
CA LEU A 82 12.66 -7.66 -3.89
C LEU A 82 12.29 -7.09 -2.53
N THR A 83 11.05 -7.30 -2.09
CA THR A 83 10.59 -6.90 -0.76
C THR A 83 11.43 -7.55 0.34
N ARG A 84 11.74 -8.85 0.24
CA ARG A 84 12.66 -9.56 1.16
C ARG A 84 14.04 -8.90 1.19
N MET A 85 14.65 -8.69 0.03
CA MET A 85 15.96 -8.03 -0.08
C MET A 85 15.96 -6.63 0.53
N ASN A 86 14.86 -5.89 0.38
CA ASN A 86 14.71 -4.55 0.91
C ASN A 86 14.51 -4.52 2.43
N LEU A 87 13.77 -5.48 2.97
CA LEU A 87 13.65 -5.66 4.43
C LEU A 87 15.01 -6.02 5.04
N GLU A 88 15.75 -6.93 4.42
CA GLU A 88 17.11 -7.31 4.84
C GLU A 88 18.09 -6.13 4.81
N LEU A 89 18.07 -5.33 3.73
CA LEU A 89 18.88 -4.12 3.57
C LEU A 89 18.70 -3.15 4.75
N HIS A 90 17.49 -3.05 5.29
CA HIS A 90 17.16 -2.16 6.41
C HIS A 90 17.08 -2.86 7.76
N ARG A 91 17.45 -4.15 7.85
CA ARG A 91 17.33 -4.99 9.05
C ARG A 91 15.92 -4.92 9.67
N MET A 92 14.90 -4.88 8.82
CA MET A 92 13.52 -4.66 9.19
C MET A 92 12.77 -5.98 9.24
N LYS A 93 12.07 -6.24 10.34
CA LYS A 93 11.14 -7.38 10.46
C LYS A 93 9.75 -6.99 9.96
N ALA A 94 9.20 -7.82 9.08
CA ALA A 94 7.84 -7.73 8.60
C ALA A 94 7.36 -9.11 8.14
N ARG A 95 6.05 -9.34 8.11
CA ARG A 95 5.47 -10.54 7.50
C ARG A 95 5.31 -10.34 5.99
N ILE A 96 5.67 -11.35 5.21
CA ILE A 96 5.55 -11.31 3.75
C ILE A 96 4.62 -12.44 3.32
N ILE A 97 3.60 -12.12 2.53
CA ILE A 97 2.52 -13.04 2.19
C ILE A 97 2.37 -13.07 0.67
N HIS A 98 2.46 -14.27 0.09
CA HIS A 98 2.10 -14.47 -1.31
C HIS A 98 0.58 -14.67 -1.41
N SER A 99 -0.12 -13.73 -2.03
CA SER A 99 -1.59 -13.69 -2.04
C SER A 99 -2.13 -12.95 -3.27
N ASP A 100 -3.17 -13.49 -3.89
CA ASP A 100 -4.05 -12.73 -4.79
C ASP A 100 -5.11 -12.02 -3.94
N GLY A 101 -4.98 -10.70 -3.80
CA GLY A 101 -5.80 -9.94 -2.84
C GLY A 101 -5.67 -10.53 -1.44
N PHE A 102 -6.79 -10.95 -0.86
CA PHE A 102 -6.83 -11.51 0.48
C PHE A 102 -6.91 -13.06 0.53
N SER A 103 -6.75 -13.76 -0.60
CA SER A 103 -6.90 -15.22 -0.68
C SER A 103 -6.07 -16.04 0.34
N ASN A 104 -4.89 -15.56 0.73
CA ASN A 104 -4.03 -16.20 1.73
C ASN A 104 -3.83 -15.32 3.00
N ILE A 105 -4.80 -14.46 3.30
CA ILE A 105 -4.73 -13.51 4.42
C ILE A 105 -5.99 -13.68 5.28
N ASP A 106 -5.87 -14.34 6.43
CA ASP A 106 -6.99 -14.49 7.37
C ASP A 106 -7.02 -13.38 8.44
N GLU A 107 -5.94 -12.60 8.56
CA GLU A 107 -5.80 -11.60 9.62
C GLU A 107 -6.59 -10.32 9.36
N ARG A 108 -6.88 -9.62 10.45
CA ARG A 108 -7.49 -8.29 10.42
C ARG A 108 -6.49 -7.21 10.80
N PHE A 109 -6.54 -6.07 10.11
CA PHE A 109 -5.60 -4.97 10.23
C PHE A 109 -6.25 -3.69 10.75
N ASP A 110 -5.46 -2.87 11.44
CA ASP A 110 -5.86 -1.53 11.86
C ASP A 110 -5.72 -0.53 10.68
N VAL A 111 -4.77 -0.79 9.76
CA VAL A 111 -4.57 0.00 8.55
C VAL A 111 -4.26 -0.90 7.36
N ILE A 112 -5.01 -0.72 6.28
CA ILE A 112 -4.76 -1.35 4.97
C ILE A 112 -4.39 -0.23 3.99
N LEU A 113 -3.21 -0.32 3.40
CA LEU A 113 -2.68 0.61 2.41
C LEU A 113 -2.79 -0.02 1.03
N LEU A 114 -3.31 0.73 0.06
CA LEU A 114 -3.53 0.22 -1.30
C LEU A 114 -3.16 1.26 -2.36
N ASN A 115 -2.18 0.94 -3.19
CA ASN A 115 -2.02 1.53 -4.52
C ASN A 115 -2.57 0.52 -5.54
N PRO A 116 -3.86 0.63 -5.93
CA PRO A 116 -4.57 -0.45 -6.60
C PRO A 116 -4.00 -0.72 -8.01
N PRO A 117 -3.94 -1.99 -8.45
CA PRO A 117 -3.40 -2.36 -9.76
C PRO A 117 -4.38 -2.02 -10.88
N GLN A 118 -4.54 -0.74 -11.21
CA GLN A 118 -5.53 -0.27 -12.21
C GLN A 118 -5.34 -0.92 -13.59
N SER A 119 -4.13 -1.36 -13.93
CA SER A 119 -3.85 -2.10 -15.16
C SER A 119 -4.46 -3.52 -15.19
N ALA A 120 -4.78 -4.09 -14.03
CA ALA A 120 -5.45 -5.39 -13.91
C ALA A 120 -6.98 -5.29 -14.11
N GLY A 121 -7.51 -4.08 -14.29
CA GLY A 121 -8.92 -3.84 -14.54
C GLY A 121 -9.68 -3.31 -13.32
N LYS A 122 -10.81 -2.67 -13.60
CA LYS A 122 -11.67 -2.02 -12.58
C LYS A 122 -12.22 -3.03 -11.57
N ASP A 123 -12.66 -4.20 -12.04
CA ASP A 123 -13.32 -5.19 -11.18
C ASP A 123 -12.37 -5.75 -10.12
N VAL A 124 -11.09 -5.93 -10.45
CA VAL A 124 -10.05 -6.28 -9.48
C VAL A 124 -9.95 -5.20 -8.38
N CYS A 125 -9.89 -3.92 -8.76
CA CYS A 125 -9.83 -2.84 -7.79
C CYS A 125 -11.08 -2.76 -6.89
N LEU A 126 -12.27 -2.99 -7.45
CA LEU A 126 -13.52 -3.00 -6.67
C LEU A 126 -13.57 -4.18 -5.70
N ARG A 127 -13.17 -5.38 -6.13
CA ARG A 127 -13.06 -6.57 -5.27
C ARG A 127 -12.11 -6.33 -4.10
N LEU A 128 -10.93 -5.75 -4.35
CA LEU A 128 -9.97 -5.47 -3.28
C LEU A 128 -10.53 -4.47 -2.24
N ILE A 129 -11.38 -3.52 -2.64
CA ILE A 129 -12.05 -2.61 -1.70
C ILE A 129 -13.06 -3.37 -0.83
N GLU A 130 -13.86 -4.25 -1.44
CA GLU A 130 -14.83 -5.09 -0.71
C GLU A 130 -14.12 -6.02 0.29
N GLU A 131 -13.10 -6.74 -0.16
CA GLU A 131 -12.33 -7.66 0.69
C GLU A 131 -11.62 -6.91 1.82
N SER A 132 -11.15 -5.67 1.57
CA SER A 132 -10.52 -4.84 2.60
C SER A 132 -11.45 -4.54 3.77
N PHE A 133 -12.76 -4.39 3.55
CA PHE A 133 -13.71 -4.22 4.65
C PHE A 133 -13.78 -5.44 5.55
N SER A 134 -13.78 -6.65 4.97
CA SER A 134 -13.77 -7.89 5.72
C SER A 134 -12.50 -8.07 6.55
N HIS A 135 -11.37 -7.52 6.10
CA HIS A 135 -10.06 -7.62 6.77
C HIS A 135 -9.69 -6.37 7.58
N ALA A 136 -10.52 -5.33 7.59
CA ALA A 136 -10.40 -4.25 8.56
C ALA A 136 -10.93 -4.72 9.93
N ARG A 137 -10.21 -4.37 10.99
CA ARG A 137 -10.73 -4.40 12.37
C ARG A 137 -11.81 -3.35 12.55
N PRO A 138 -12.71 -3.46 13.55
CA PRO A 138 -13.53 -2.33 13.97
C PRO A 138 -12.65 -1.12 14.29
N GLY A 139 -12.96 0.05 13.71
CA GLY A 139 -12.13 1.25 13.76
C GLY A 139 -10.90 1.24 12.83
N GLY A 140 -10.67 0.14 12.11
CA GLY A 140 -9.59 0.00 11.14
C GLY A 140 -9.89 0.73 9.83
N SER A 141 -8.85 1.09 9.08
CA SER A 141 -8.97 1.92 7.88
C SER A 141 -8.48 1.26 6.60
N LEU A 142 -9.14 1.57 5.49
CA LEU A 142 -8.60 1.42 4.13
C LEU A 142 -8.13 2.79 3.64
N GLN A 143 -6.88 2.88 3.21
CA GLN A 143 -6.27 4.09 2.66
C GLN A 143 -5.76 3.80 1.24
N LEU A 144 -6.42 4.41 0.26
CA LEU A 144 -6.27 4.09 -1.16
C LEU A 144 -5.82 5.32 -1.93
N VAL A 145 -4.78 5.20 -2.77
CA VAL A 145 -4.37 6.28 -3.68
C VAL A 145 -4.83 6.04 -5.11
N ALA A 146 -5.41 7.06 -5.74
CA ALA A 146 -5.77 6.98 -7.16
C ALA A 146 -5.81 8.37 -7.81
N ARG A 147 -5.76 8.43 -9.15
CA ARG A 147 -6.06 9.66 -9.90
C ARG A 147 -7.58 9.83 -10.02
N PRO A 148 -8.18 10.92 -9.53
CA PRO A 148 -9.64 11.10 -9.60
C PRO A 148 -10.21 11.00 -11.02
N SER A 149 -9.45 11.48 -12.02
CA SER A 149 -9.83 11.46 -13.44
C SER A 149 -9.65 10.11 -14.15
N LYS A 150 -8.98 9.14 -13.52
CA LYS A 150 -8.72 7.80 -14.08
C LYS A 150 -9.36 6.71 -13.20
N GLY A 151 -10.65 6.86 -12.92
CA GLY A 151 -11.41 5.89 -12.12
C GLY A 151 -11.29 6.07 -10.59
N GLY A 152 -10.41 6.95 -10.09
CA GLY A 152 -10.28 7.18 -8.65
C GLY A 152 -11.57 7.65 -7.96
N ARG A 153 -12.41 8.44 -8.64
CA ARG A 153 -13.75 8.80 -8.14
C ARG A 153 -14.64 7.58 -7.94
N THR A 154 -14.66 6.67 -8.90
CA THR A 154 -15.43 5.43 -8.80
C THR A 154 -14.93 4.51 -7.69
N LEU A 155 -13.61 4.45 -7.46
CA LEU A 155 -13.06 3.72 -6.32
C LEU A 155 -13.47 4.36 -4.99
N ALA A 156 -13.48 5.70 -4.91
CA ALA A 156 -13.94 6.41 -3.72
C ALA A 156 -15.45 6.20 -3.46
N ASP A 157 -16.28 6.20 -4.51
CA ASP A 157 -17.71 5.88 -4.40
C ASP A 157 -17.88 4.44 -3.86
N LYS A 158 -17.12 3.48 -4.40
CA LYS A 158 -17.14 2.11 -3.89
C LYS A 158 -16.70 2.00 -2.44
N MET A 159 -15.66 2.74 -2.03
CA MET A 159 -15.25 2.82 -0.63
C MET A 159 -16.38 3.35 0.25
N LYS A 160 -17.09 4.40 -0.19
CA LYS A 160 -18.25 4.94 0.51
C LYS A 160 -19.39 3.93 0.62
N ASP A 161 -19.67 3.19 -0.45
CA ASP A 161 -20.74 2.17 -0.46
C ASP A 161 -20.42 1.01 0.49
N VAL A 162 -19.16 0.58 0.54
CA VAL A 162 -18.72 -0.57 1.35
C VAL A 162 -18.53 -0.21 2.82
N PHE A 163 -17.88 0.93 3.11
CA PHE A 163 -17.56 1.34 4.48
C PHE A 163 -18.60 2.30 5.09
N GLY A 164 -19.50 2.87 4.28
CA GLY A 164 -20.46 3.90 4.71
C GLY A 164 -19.88 5.32 4.70
N ASN A 165 -18.57 5.48 4.54
CA ASN A 165 -17.88 6.77 4.54
C ASN A 165 -16.67 6.76 3.62
N VAL A 166 -16.27 7.94 3.14
CA VAL A 166 -14.97 8.17 2.47
C VAL A 166 -14.58 9.64 2.65
N LYS A 167 -13.30 9.91 2.89
CA LYS A 167 -12.75 11.27 2.88
C LYS A 167 -11.40 11.31 2.15
N VAL A 168 -11.04 12.48 1.63
CA VAL A 168 -9.71 12.69 1.05
C VAL A 168 -8.77 13.21 2.13
N ILE A 169 -7.67 12.49 2.39
CA ILE A 169 -6.67 12.84 3.40
C ILE A 169 -5.39 13.47 2.82
N GLY A 170 -5.22 13.41 1.49
CA GLY A 170 -4.07 14.00 0.84
C GLY A 170 -4.22 14.10 -0.68
N ARG A 171 -3.46 15.03 -1.27
CA ARG A 171 -3.45 15.29 -2.73
C ARG A 171 -2.04 15.67 -3.16
N GLY A 172 -1.64 15.26 -4.36
CA GLY A 172 -0.36 15.64 -4.97
C GLY A 172 -0.18 15.02 -6.34
N GLY A 173 0.47 15.73 -7.27
CA GLY A 173 0.78 15.19 -8.62
C GLY A 173 -0.43 14.68 -9.42
N GLY A 174 -1.64 15.18 -9.15
CA GLY A 174 -2.89 14.72 -9.74
C GLY A 174 -3.47 13.41 -9.14
N PHE A 175 -2.93 12.95 -8.01
CA PHE A 175 -3.46 11.86 -7.20
C PHE A 175 -4.21 12.39 -5.98
N SER A 176 -5.11 11.57 -5.44
CA SER A 176 -5.78 11.77 -4.15
C SER A 176 -5.66 10.49 -3.33
N VAL A 177 -5.49 10.65 -2.02
CA VAL A 177 -5.53 9.55 -1.06
C VAL A 177 -6.88 9.60 -0.36
N TYR A 178 -7.63 8.52 -0.52
CA TYR A 178 -8.95 8.31 0.06
C TYR A 178 -8.82 7.45 1.31
N LEU A 179 -9.61 7.75 2.34
CA LEU A 179 -9.65 7.00 3.58
C LEU A 179 -11.09 6.68 3.95
N SER A 180 -11.33 5.41 4.27
CA SER A 180 -12.55 4.91 4.90
C SER A 180 -12.23 4.18 6.19
N VAL A 181 -13.18 4.12 7.12
CA VAL A 181 -13.02 3.51 8.45
C VAL A 181 -14.18 2.55 8.66
N LYS A 182 -13.89 1.37 9.19
CA LYS A 182 -14.91 0.36 9.51
C LYS A 182 -15.54 0.58 10.88
#